data_AF-A0A5N6V8V5-F1
#
_entry.id   AF-A0A5N6V8V5-F1
#
_cell.length_a   1.000
_cell.length_b   1.000
_cell.length_c   1.000
_cell.angle_alpha   90.00
_cell.angle_beta   90.00
_cell.angle_gamma   90.00
#
_symmetry.space_group_name_H-M   'P 1'
#
loop_
_entity.id
_entity.type
_entity.pdbx_description
1 polymer ?
#
loop_
_entity_poly.entity_id
_entity_poly.type
_entity_poly.pdbx_seq_one_letter_code
_entity_poly.pdbx_strand_id
1 'polypeptide(L)'
;MAPLHNLIRSAKYELLGRPLRQIIPHVDLWKQGELVSPVEVPENLRTEEFYLSDFGLAIKLGDPTIPRGYPPVQVCSPERLHKKDPSFACDMWSYMVMFGVLYLRFPPFRSWHYLLRCLGPFPEQWKGLYTHPGGFDSWYDQSQSPDPEFSLASTIARFRPDADPIEREHVHSIMSKVFTYCPEKRPTATQLLQDPSFRAIMDTYGC
;
A
#
# COMPACT_ATOMS: atom_id res chain seq x y z
N MET A 1 -19.33 10.93 -16.50
CA MET A 1 -19.32 10.13 -17.75
C MET A 1 -20.35 9.02 -17.65
N ALA A 2 -20.97 8.56 -18.75
CA ALA A 2 -21.87 7.41 -18.70
C ALA A 2 -21.10 6.12 -18.33
N PRO A 3 -21.60 5.31 -17.39
CA PRO A 3 -20.90 4.12 -16.93
C PRO A 3 -20.74 3.08 -18.05
N LEU A 4 -19.51 2.59 -18.25
CA LEU A 4 -19.13 1.71 -19.36
C LEU A 4 -19.85 0.33 -19.33
N HIS A 5 -20.51 -0.03 -18.23
CA HIS A 5 -21.12 -1.35 -18.03
C HIS A 5 -22.05 -1.79 -19.18
N ASN A 6 -22.86 -0.86 -19.70
CA ASN A 6 -23.82 -1.11 -20.79
C ASN A 6 -23.20 -1.17 -22.19
N LEU A 7 -21.91 -0.85 -22.33
CA LEU A 7 -21.23 -0.93 -23.61
C LEU A 7 -20.89 -2.38 -23.96
N ILE A 8 -21.02 -2.70 -25.25
CA ILE A 8 -20.50 -3.94 -25.81
C ILE A 8 -18.97 -3.98 -25.73
N ARG A 9 -18.39 -5.18 -25.78
CA ARG A 9 -16.96 -5.40 -25.61
C ARG A 9 -16.08 -4.63 -26.60
N SER A 10 -16.47 -4.53 -27.87
CA SER A 10 -15.71 -3.78 -28.88
C SER A 10 -15.64 -2.30 -28.54
N ALA A 11 -16.77 -1.69 -28.17
CA ALA A 11 -16.83 -0.30 -27.73
C ALA A 11 -15.99 -0.05 -26.46
N LYS A 12 -15.97 -0.99 -25.52
CA LYS A 12 -15.05 -0.93 -24.36
C LYS A 12 -13.58 -0.92 -24.78
N TYR A 13 -13.20 -1.73 -25.78
CA TYR A 13 -11.83 -1.76 -26.29
C TYR A 13 -11.45 -0.55 -27.13
N GLU A 14 -12.40 0.09 -27.82
CA GLU A 14 -12.16 1.37 -28.49
C GLU A 14 -11.85 2.47 -27.47
N LEU A 15 -12.53 2.45 -26.32
CA LEU A 15 -12.34 3.45 -25.26
C LEU A 15 -11.13 3.19 -24.37
N LEU A 16 -10.89 1.94 -23.95
CA LEU A 16 -9.85 1.57 -22.97
C LEU A 16 -8.60 0.95 -23.61
N GLY A 17 -8.63 0.68 -24.91
CA GLY A 17 -7.65 -0.18 -25.55
C GLY A 17 -7.90 -1.67 -25.28
N ARG A 18 -7.11 -2.52 -25.95
CA ARG A 18 -7.12 -3.97 -25.72
C ARG A 18 -6.14 -4.31 -24.60
N PRO A 19 -6.49 -5.21 -23.66
CA PRO A 19 -5.56 -5.67 -22.65
C PRO A 19 -4.31 -6.27 -23.32
N LEU A 20 -3.14 -5.75 -22.97
CA LEU A 20 -1.88 -6.35 -23.38
C LEU A 20 -1.64 -7.61 -22.57
N ARG A 21 -1.26 -8.69 -23.26
CA ARG A 21 -1.07 -10.00 -22.64
C ARG A 21 0.24 -10.60 -23.08
N GLN A 22 0.89 -11.28 -22.15
CA GLN A 22 2.07 -12.07 -22.40
C GLN A 22 1.84 -13.47 -21.87
N ILE A 23 2.17 -14.48 -22.68
CA ILE A 23 2.17 -15.87 -22.23
C ILE A 23 3.18 -16.01 -21.10
N ILE A 24 2.78 -16.63 -19.99
CA ILE A 24 3.72 -16.95 -18.92
C ILE A 24 4.53 -18.16 -19.39
N PRO A 25 5.85 -18.03 -19.65
CA PRO A 25 6.64 -19.15 -20.12
C PRO A 25 6.89 -20.15 -18.98
N HIS A 26 7.05 -21.42 -19.33
CA HIS A 26 7.52 -22.48 -18.42
C HIS A 26 6.65 -22.75 -17.18
N VAL A 27 5.31 -22.71 -17.32
CA VAL A 27 4.40 -23.16 -16.26
C VAL A 27 3.72 -24.46 -16.66
N ASP A 28 3.96 -25.52 -15.89
CA ASP A 28 3.32 -26.83 -16.07
C ASP A 28 1.94 -26.84 -15.40
N LEU A 29 1.00 -26.09 -16.01
CA LEU A 29 -0.39 -26.01 -15.59
C LEU A 29 -1.28 -26.69 -16.63
N TRP A 30 -2.43 -27.22 -16.19
CA TRP A 30 -3.43 -27.84 -17.08
C TRP A 30 -3.94 -26.90 -18.19
N LYS A 31 -3.74 -25.59 -18.04
CA LYS A 31 -3.99 -24.56 -19.06
C LYS A 31 -2.90 -23.49 -19.01
N GLN A 32 -2.48 -23.03 -20.18
CA GLN A 32 -1.53 -21.93 -20.33
C GLN A 32 -2.12 -20.63 -19.76
N GLY A 33 -1.38 -20.02 -18.82
CA GLY A 33 -1.73 -18.74 -18.23
C GLY A 33 -1.21 -17.55 -19.06
N GLU A 34 -1.92 -16.43 -18.97
CA GLU A 34 -1.52 -15.15 -19.55
C GLU A 34 -1.31 -14.14 -18.42
N LEU A 35 -0.17 -13.45 -18.42
CA LEU A 35 0.02 -12.25 -17.63
C LEU A 35 -0.61 -11.08 -18.39
N VAL A 36 -1.49 -10.35 -17.74
CA VAL A 36 -2.18 -9.19 -18.32
C VAL A 36 -1.55 -7.93 -17.75
N SER A 37 -1.16 -7.00 -18.62
CA SER A 37 -0.64 -5.70 -18.20
C SER A 37 -1.70 -4.92 -17.42
N PRO A 38 -1.31 -4.11 -16.41
CA PRO A 38 -2.22 -3.18 -15.76
C PRO A 38 -2.94 -2.29 -16.79
N VAL A 39 -4.20 -1.94 -16.48
CA VAL A 39 -4.98 -1.03 -17.32
C VAL A 39 -4.53 0.40 -17.09
N GLU A 40 -4.29 1.13 -18.19
CA GLU A 40 -4.13 2.58 -18.16
C GLU A 40 -5.47 3.21 -18.49
N VAL A 41 -6.14 3.79 -17.49
CA VAL A 41 -7.44 4.44 -17.69
C VAL A 41 -7.23 5.84 -18.26
N PRO A 42 -7.74 6.15 -19.47
CA PRO A 42 -7.66 7.48 -20.06
C PRO A 42 -8.30 8.55 -19.15
N GLU A 43 -7.71 9.75 -19.12
CA GLU A 43 -8.13 10.83 -18.20
C GLU A 43 -9.59 11.22 -18.38
N ASN A 44 -10.08 11.26 -19.62
CA ASN A 44 -11.47 11.58 -19.94
C ASN A 44 -12.47 10.52 -19.46
N LEU A 45 -12.00 9.33 -19.08
CA LEU A 45 -12.84 8.27 -18.52
C LEU A 45 -12.84 8.23 -16.99
N ARG A 46 -11.97 9.01 -16.34
CA ARG A 46 -11.86 9.05 -14.88
C ARG A 46 -13.00 9.87 -14.27
N THR A 47 -13.42 9.49 -13.08
CA THR A 47 -14.42 10.17 -12.26
C THR A 47 -13.79 10.60 -10.95
N GLU A 48 -14.48 11.47 -10.20
CA GLU A 48 -14.10 11.84 -8.83
C GLU A 48 -14.42 10.73 -7.82
N GLU A 49 -15.24 9.74 -8.22
CA GLU A 49 -15.61 8.60 -7.39
C GLU A 49 -14.58 7.46 -7.50
N PHE A 50 -14.25 6.87 -6.35
CA PHE A 50 -13.37 5.71 -6.23
C PHE A 50 -14.07 4.57 -5.50
N TYR A 51 -13.86 3.34 -5.97
CA TYR A 51 -14.43 2.13 -5.37
C TYR A 51 -13.32 1.13 -5.10
N LEU A 52 -13.32 0.54 -3.91
CA LEU A 52 -12.53 -0.65 -3.64
C LEU A 52 -13.17 -1.85 -4.36
N SER A 53 -12.33 -2.71 -4.90
CA SER A 53 -12.73 -3.91 -5.61
C SER A 53 -11.78 -5.06 -5.24
N ASP A 54 -11.99 -6.23 -5.86
CA ASP A 54 -11.17 -7.43 -5.61
C ASP A 54 -11.15 -7.90 -4.15
N PHE A 55 -12.34 -8.18 -3.62
CA PHE A 55 -12.53 -8.71 -2.26
C PHE A 55 -12.24 -10.22 -2.15
N GLY A 56 -11.52 -10.82 -3.11
CA GLY A 56 -11.25 -12.27 -3.13
C GLY A 56 -10.42 -12.78 -1.94
N LEU A 57 -9.66 -11.88 -1.30
CA LEU A 57 -8.89 -12.15 -0.08
C LEU A 57 -9.47 -11.47 1.16
N ALA A 58 -10.69 -10.90 1.08
CA ALA A 58 -11.33 -10.28 2.23
C ALA A 58 -11.67 -11.33 3.29
N ILE A 59 -11.48 -10.96 4.57
CA ILE A 59 -11.68 -11.86 5.71
C ILE A 59 -12.60 -11.18 6.71
N LYS A 60 -13.54 -11.95 7.25
CA LYS A 60 -14.28 -11.53 8.44
C LYS A 60 -13.48 -11.92 9.69
N LEU A 61 -13.16 -10.95 10.55
CA LEU A 61 -12.42 -11.25 11.78
C LEU A 61 -13.18 -12.27 12.64
N GLY A 62 -12.46 -13.26 13.16
CA GLY A 62 -13.01 -14.38 13.92
C GLY A 62 -13.48 -15.56 13.07
N ASP A 63 -13.48 -15.46 11.74
CA ASP A 63 -13.69 -16.61 10.86
C ASP A 63 -12.45 -17.53 10.86
N PRO A 64 -12.60 -18.84 11.13
CA PRO A 64 -11.47 -19.78 11.11
C PRO A 64 -10.92 -20.03 9.69
N THR A 65 -11.67 -19.65 8.65
CA THR A 65 -11.26 -19.83 7.26
C THR A 65 -10.51 -18.60 6.74
N ILE A 66 -9.18 -18.71 6.69
CA ILE A 66 -8.33 -17.72 6.02
C ILE A 66 -8.30 -18.09 4.53
N PRO A 67 -8.76 -17.21 3.62
CA PRO A 67 -8.64 -17.41 2.18
C PRO A 67 -7.19 -17.71 1.79
N ARG A 68 -7.01 -18.67 0.88
CA ARG A 68 -5.67 -18.99 0.37
C ARG A 68 -5.16 -17.84 -0.49
N GLY A 69 -4.04 -17.27 -0.08
CA GLY A 69 -3.37 -16.19 -0.80
C GLY A 69 -2.66 -15.26 0.18
N TYR A 70 -1.83 -14.38 -0.36
CA TYR A 70 -1.19 -13.32 0.40
C TYR A 70 -1.46 -12.00 -0.29
N PRO A 71 -1.73 -10.91 0.45
CA PRO A 71 -1.73 -9.59 -0.14
C PRO A 71 -0.34 -9.31 -0.75
N PRO A 72 -0.24 -8.46 -1.78
CA PRO A 72 1.05 -8.12 -2.37
C PRO A 72 2.03 -7.61 -1.31
N VAL A 73 3.24 -8.17 -1.28
CA VAL A 73 4.25 -7.91 -0.24
C VAL A 73 4.57 -6.41 -0.11
N GLN A 74 4.43 -5.65 -1.20
CA GLN A 74 4.72 -4.22 -1.27
C GLN A 74 3.74 -3.35 -0.48
N VAL A 75 2.50 -3.80 -0.30
CA VAL A 75 1.46 -3.08 0.47
C VAL A 75 1.11 -3.80 1.77
N CYS A 76 1.55 -5.06 1.91
CA CYS A 76 1.30 -5.87 3.10
C CYS A 76 1.96 -5.26 4.33
N SER A 77 1.22 -5.20 5.43
CA SER A 77 1.76 -4.71 6.69
C SER A 77 2.83 -5.66 7.26
N PRO A 78 3.87 -5.14 7.94
CA PRO A 78 4.94 -5.96 8.47
C PRO A 78 4.47 -7.12 9.34
N GLU A 79 3.49 -6.89 10.23
CA GLU A 79 3.00 -7.93 11.14
C GLU A 79 2.36 -9.13 10.41
N ARG A 80 1.68 -8.88 9.27
CA ARG A 80 1.08 -9.94 8.45
C ARG A 80 2.12 -10.86 7.83
N LEU A 81 3.31 -10.33 7.57
CA LEU A 81 4.45 -11.10 7.08
C LEU A 81 5.23 -11.79 8.22
N HIS A 82 4.85 -11.56 9.47
CA HIS A 82 5.45 -12.16 10.67
C HIS A 82 4.46 -13.04 11.45
N LYS A 83 3.59 -13.77 10.73
CA LYS A 83 2.59 -14.70 11.28
C LYS A 83 1.64 -14.06 12.31
N LYS A 84 1.45 -12.74 12.30
CA LYS A 84 0.42 -12.10 13.11
C LYS A 84 -0.92 -12.17 12.42
N ASP A 85 -1.96 -12.32 13.24
CA ASP A 85 -3.33 -12.39 12.77
C ASP A 85 -3.73 -11.08 12.07
N PRO A 86 -4.58 -11.18 11.03
CA PRO A 86 -5.11 -9.99 10.38
C PRO A 86 -5.99 -9.18 11.33
N SER A 87 -5.98 -7.87 11.14
CA SER A 87 -6.83 -6.91 11.85
C SER A 87 -7.10 -5.72 10.95
N PHE A 88 -8.05 -4.86 11.30
CA PHE A 88 -8.28 -3.63 10.53
C PHE A 88 -7.04 -2.73 10.40
N ALA A 89 -6.07 -2.86 11.32
CA ALA A 89 -4.84 -2.09 11.28
C ALA A 89 -3.90 -2.48 10.11
N CYS A 90 -4.00 -3.69 9.55
CA CYS A 90 -3.23 -4.04 8.35
C CYS A 90 -3.78 -3.35 7.09
N ASP A 91 -5.08 -3.12 7.03
CA ASP A 91 -5.71 -2.35 5.95
C ASP A 91 -5.31 -0.88 6.04
N MET A 92 -5.22 -0.32 7.25
CA MET A 92 -4.73 1.05 7.46
C MET A 92 -3.29 1.24 6.98
N TRP A 93 -2.41 0.26 7.21
CA TRP A 93 -1.06 0.28 6.64
C TRP A 93 -1.09 0.28 5.11
N SER A 94 -1.84 -0.65 4.51
CA SER A 94 -1.97 -0.77 3.05
C SER A 94 -2.53 0.50 2.43
N TYR A 95 -3.55 1.10 3.06
CA TYR A 95 -4.12 2.39 2.69
C TYR A 95 -3.06 3.49 2.70
N MET A 96 -2.23 3.58 3.75
CA MET A 96 -1.20 4.61 3.83
C MET A 96 -0.07 4.41 2.81
N VAL A 97 0.27 3.16 2.46
CA VAL A 97 1.17 2.89 1.33
C VAL A 97 0.57 3.43 0.04
N MET A 98 -0.71 3.17 -0.24
CA MET A 98 -1.40 3.67 -1.43
C MET A 98 -1.52 5.20 -1.45
N PHE A 99 -1.89 5.81 -0.31
CA PHE A 99 -1.87 7.26 -0.14
C PHE A 99 -0.50 7.83 -0.47
N GLY A 100 0.57 7.20 0.04
CA GLY A 100 1.93 7.61 -0.25
C GLY A 100 2.32 7.46 -1.72
N VAL A 101 1.89 6.40 -2.41
CA VAL A 101 2.10 6.25 -3.86
C VAL A 101 1.44 7.40 -4.62
N LEU A 102 0.21 7.78 -4.25
CA LEU A 102 -0.50 8.88 -4.90
C LEU A 102 0.17 10.22 -4.61
N TYR A 103 0.54 10.46 -3.35
CA TYR A 103 1.12 11.72 -2.90
C TYR A 103 2.55 11.94 -3.39
N LEU A 104 3.41 10.91 -3.29
CA LEU A 104 4.84 10.97 -3.62
C LEU A 104 5.13 10.58 -5.08
N ARG A 105 4.13 10.06 -5.81
CA ARG A 105 4.27 9.43 -7.15
C ARG A 105 5.15 8.16 -7.16
N PHE A 106 5.57 7.70 -5.98
CA PHE A 106 6.40 6.50 -5.78
C PHE A 106 6.02 5.83 -4.45
N PRO A 107 6.24 4.51 -4.30
CA PRO A 107 6.04 3.84 -3.02
C PRO A 107 6.90 4.48 -1.90
N PRO A 108 6.32 4.74 -0.71
CA PRO A 108 7.08 5.28 0.43
C PRO A 108 8.28 4.41 0.82
N PHE A 109 8.16 3.10 0.65
CA PHE A 109 9.21 2.13 0.90
C PHE A 109 9.46 1.28 -0.35
N ARG A 110 10.69 1.32 -0.87
CA ARG A 110 11.08 0.57 -2.08
C ARG A 110 11.51 -0.87 -1.79
N SER A 111 11.87 -1.15 -0.55
CA SER A 111 12.33 -2.46 -0.09
C SER A 111 12.26 -2.54 1.44
N TRP A 112 12.41 -3.74 1.99
CA TRP A 112 12.54 -3.95 3.44
C TRP A 112 13.71 -3.16 4.03
N HIS A 113 14.84 -3.15 3.33
CA HIS A 113 16.01 -2.39 3.75
C HIS A 113 15.70 -0.89 3.85
N TYR A 114 14.95 -0.33 2.88
CA TYR A 114 14.55 1.08 2.92
C TYR A 114 13.58 1.38 4.08
N LEU A 115 12.61 0.49 4.29
CA LEU A 115 11.66 0.59 5.41
C LEU A 115 12.38 0.59 6.76
N LEU A 116 13.33 -0.32 6.96
CA LEU A 116 14.09 -0.43 8.22
C LEU A 116 15.01 0.78 8.45
N ARG A 117 15.59 1.35 7.39
CA ARG A 117 16.33 2.63 7.50
C ARG A 117 15.40 3.78 7.87
N CYS A 118 14.17 3.79 7.39
CA CYS A 118 13.22 4.86 7.67
C CYS A 118 12.58 4.76 9.06
N LEU A 119 12.21 3.56 9.51
CA LEU A 119 11.41 3.33 10.71
C LEU A 119 12.18 2.67 11.86
N GLY A 120 13.39 2.17 11.59
CA GLY A 120 14.17 1.38 12.53
C GLY A 120 13.86 -0.12 12.45
N PRO A 121 14.52 -0.94 13.30
CA PRO A 121 14.42 -2.38 13.30
C PRO A 121 13.00 -2.86 13.63
N PHE A 122 12.60 -4.01 13.10
CA PHE A 122 11.38 -4.68 13.53
C PHE A 122 11.45 -5.06 15.02
N PRO A 123 10.31 -5.23 15.69
CA PRO A 123 10.28 -5.71 17.07
C PRO A 123 11.01 -7.05 17.22
N GLU A 124 11.88 -7.16 18.23
CA GLU A 124 12.73 -8.36 18.45
C GLU A 124 11.90 -9.64 18.55
N GLN A 125 10.73 -9.58 19.19
CA GLN A 125 9.81 -10.71 19.34
C GLN A 125 9.19 -11.22 18.02
N TRP A 126 9.46 -10.55 16.89
CA TRP A 126 9.06 -11.02 15.56
C TRP A 126 10.15 -11.83 14.85
N LYS A 127 11.36 -11.89 15.42
CA LYS A 127 12.48 -12.64 14.85
C LYS A 127 12.11 -14.11 14.63
N GLY A 128 12.39 -14.63 13.44
CA GLY A 128 12.06 -16.01 13.05
C GLY A 128 10.60 -16.25 12.68
N LEU A 129 9.73 -15.23 12.73
CA LEU A 129 8.33 -15.34 12.31
C LEU A 129 8.08 -14.93 10.87
N TYR A 130 9.09 -14.40 10.16
CA TYR A 130 8.96 -13.98 8.78
C TYR A 130 8.52 -15.14 7.86
N THR A 131 7.52 -14.91 7.02
CA THR A 131 6.84 -15.97 6.25
C THR A 131 7.41 -16.21 4.86
N HIS A 132 8.33 -15.37 4.38
CA HIS A 132 8.90 -15.46 3.04
C HIS A 132 10.41 -15.79 3.10
N PRO A 133 10.99 -16.36 2.03
CA PRO A 133 12.44 -16.53 1.93
C PRO A 133 13.19 -15.20 2.03
N GLY A 134 14.43 -15.24 2.52
CA GLY A 134 15.31 -14.07 2.53
C GLY A 134 15.14 -13.11 3.72
N GLY A 135 14.57 -13.58 4.84
CA GLY A 135 14.60 -12.84 6.10
C GLY A 135 16.02 -12.77 6.68
N PHE A 136 16.41 -11.60 7.21
CA PHE A 136 17.71 -11.42 7.87
C PHE A 136 17.55 -11.14 9.35
N ASP A 137 18.41 -11.74 10.16
CA ASP A 137 18.47 -11.51 11.61
C ASP A 137 18.74 -10.04 11.95
N SER A 138 19.50 -9.34 11.10
CA SER A 138 19.82 -7.92 11.28
C SER A 138 18.60 -6.99 11.20
N TRP A 139 17.45 -7.46 10.70
CA TRP A 139 16.22 -6.66 10.68
C TRP A 139 15.63 -6.43 12.07
N TYR A 140 16.03 -7.22 13.06
CA TYR A 140 15.49 -7.21 14.42
C TYR A 140 16.50 -6.70 15.45
N ASP A 141 17.67 -6.24 15.02
CA ASP A 141 18.73 -5.75 15.89
C ASP A 141 18.36 -4.37 16.45
N GLN A 142 17.95 -4.36 17.72
CA GLN A 142 17.47 -3.17 18.43
C GLN A 142 18.58 -2.13 18.69
N SER A 143 19.85 -2.45 18.40
CA SER A 143 20.94 -1.47 18.49
C SER A 143 20.98 -0.52 17.27
N GLN A 144 20.28 -0.86 16.18
CA GLN A 144 20.18 -0.01 15.01
C GLN A 144 19.19 1.13 15.24
N SER A 145 19.56 2.33 14.81
CA SER A 145 18.67 3.49 14.77
C SER A 145 18.19 3.77 13.34
N PRO A 146 17.01 4.38 13.17
CA PRO A 146 16.62 4.95 11.88
C PRO A 146 17.71 5.89 11.35
N ASP A 147 17.90 5.86 10.04
CA ASP A 147 18.84 6.70 9.33
C ASP A 147 18.21 8.08 9.07
N PRO A 148 18.75 9.18 9.61
CA PRO A 148 18.19 10.52 9.44
C PRO A 148 18.05 10.96 7.97
N GLU A 149 18.96 10.53 7.09
CA GLU A 149 18.91 10.86 5.66
C GLU A 149 17.76 10.14 4.94
N PHE A 150 17.32 9.01 5.49
CA PHE A 150 16.27 8.14 4.95
C PHE A 150 14.99 8.20 5.78
N SER A 151 14.87 9.20 6.66
CA SER A 151 13.66 9.44 7.43
C SER A 151 12.46 9.66 6.51
N LEU A 152 11.27 9.49 7.07
CA LEU A 152 10.03 9.69 6.34
C LEU A 152 9.90 11.16 5.87
N ALA A 153 10.28 12.12 6.72
CA ALA A 153 10.32 13.54 6.37
C ALA A 153 11.30 13.81 5.21
N SER A 154 12.52 13.25 5.26
CA SER A 154 13.51 13.37 4.18
C SER A 154 13.01 12.76 2.87
N THR A 155 12.31 11.62 2.97
CA THR A 155 11.68 10.96 1.82
C THR A 155 10.59 11.83 1.19
N ILE A 156 9.70 12.41 2.01
CA ILE A 156 8.65 13.32 1.57
C ILE A 156 9.27 14.56 0.90
N ALA A 157 10.23 15.20 1.55
CA ALA A 157 10.89 16.40 1.01
C ALA A 157 11.61 16.15 -0.32
N ARG A 158 12.21 14.97 -0.50
CA ARG A 158 12.89 14.59 -1.74
C ARG A 158 11.91 14.36 -2.90
N PHE A 159 10.77 13.73 -2.65
CA PHE A 159 9.82 13.37 -3.70
C PHE A 159 8.76 14.44 -3.97
N ARG A 160 8.53 15.36 -3.03
CA ARG A 160 7.64 16.50 -3.18
C ARG A 160 8.36 17.82 -2.84
N PRO A 161 9.43 18.19 -3.56
CA PRO A 161 10.12 19.46 -3.33
C PRO A 161 9.27 20.67 -3.71
N ASP A 162 8.23 20.45 -4.51
CA ASP A 162 7.22 21.41 -4.97
C ASP A 162 6.15 21.74 -3.92
N ALA A 163 5.92 20.83 -2.97
CA ALA A 163 4.87 20.99 -1.96
C ALA A 163 5.27 22.00 -0.88
N ASP A 164 4.28 22.75 -0.39
CA ASP A 164 4.47 23.68 0.72
C ASP A 164 5.06 22.94 1.94
N PRO A 165 6.02 23.54 2.68
CA PRO A 165 6.57 22.93 3.89
C PRO A 165 5.49 22.46 4.89
N ILE A 166 4.40 23.22 5.05
CA ILE A 166 3.29 22.89 5.95
C ILE A 166 2.53 21.65 5.46
N GLU A 167 2.27 21.55 4.15
CA GLU A 167 1.66 20.35 3.55
C GLU A 167 2.52 19.12 3.82
N ARG A 168 3.84 19.23 3.64
CA ARG A 168 4.78 18.13 3.92
C ARG A 168 4.80 17.73 5.39
N GLU A 169 4.69 18.68 6.31
CA GLU A 169 4.58 18.40 7.74
C GLU A 169 3.29 17.65 8.08
N HIS A 170 2.16 18.04 7.48
CA HIS A 170 0.90 17.31 7.65
C HIS A 170 1.00 15.87 7.13
N VAL A 171 1.62 15.67 5.96
CA VAL A 171 1.81 14.33 5.38
C VAL A 171 2.72 13.48 6.25
N HIS A 172 3.82 14.06 6.73
CA HIS A 172 4.73 13.40 7.65
C HIS A 172 4.02 12.99 8.95
N SER A 173 3.18 13.86 9.51
CA SER A 173 2.37 13.60 10.71
C SER A 173 1.46 12.38 10.54
N ILE A 174 0.68 12.31 9.45
CA ILE A 174 -0.24 11.18 9.22
C ILE A 174 0.50 9.88 8.90
N MET A 175 1.55 9.95 8.07
CA MET A 175 2.33 8.78 7.69
C MET A 175 3.05 8.19 8.90
N SER A 176 3.61 9.02 9.79
CA SER A 176 4.29 8.55 11.00
C SER A 176 3.33 7.85 11.97
N LYS A 177 2.09 8.33 12.10
CA LYS A 177 1.06 7.69 12.93
C LYS A 177 0.66 6.31 12.41
N VAL A 178 0.53 6.15 11.09
CA VAL A 178 0.09 4.89 10.49
C VAL A 178 1.25 3.91 10.30
N PHE A 179 2.45 4.37 9.91
CA PHE A 179 3.64 3.54 9.75
C PHE A 179 4.33 3.21 11.08
N THR A 180 3.54 2.67 12.01
CA THR A 180 4.00 2.12 13.28
C THR A 180 3.93 0.60 13.25
N TYR A 181 4.95 -0.10 13.75
CA TYR A 181 4.97 -1.57 13.77
C TYR A 181 3.93 -2.18 14.71
N CYS A 182 3.58 -1.49 15.80
CA CYS A 182 2.52 -1.91 16.73
C CYS A 182 1.14 -1.63 16.10
N PRO A 183 0.38 -2.65 15.66
CA PRO A 183 -0.88 -2.43 14.96
C PRO A 183 -1.93 -1.70 15.80
N GLU A 184 -1.93 -1.93 17.12
CA GLU A 184 -2.86 -1.33 18.09
C GLU A 184 -2.64 0.17 18.28
N LYS A 185 -1.48 0.69 17.90
CA LYS A 185 -1.16 2.12 17.96
C LYS A 185 -1.53 2.87 16.68
N ARG A 186 -1.89 2.15 15.60
CA ARG A 186 -2.31 2.80 14.35
C ARG A 186 -3.71 3.40 14.53
N PRO A 187 -3.98 4.57 13.93
CA PRO A 187 -5.33 5.10 13.95
C PRO A 187 -6.27 4.20 13.15
N THR A 188 -7.51 4.11 13.59
CA THR A 188 -8.61 3.55 12.78
C THR A 188 -8.95 4.48 11.60
N ALA A 189 -9.68 3.98 10.61
CA ALA A 189 -10.17 4.81 9.50
C ALA A 189 -10.95 6.03 9.99
N THR A 190 -11.85 5.86 10.97
CA THR A 190 -12.62 6.96 11.57
C THR A 190 -11.73 7.98 12.25
N GLN A 191 -10.70 7.53 12.98
CA GLN A 191 -9.75 8.44 13.63
C GLN A 191 -8.90 9.21 12.61
N LEU A 192 -8.49 8.57 11.52
CA LEU A 192 -7.75 9.23 10.44
C LEU A 192 -8.60 10.31 9.77
N LEU A 193 -9.88 10.04 9.49
CA LEU A 193 -10.82 11.03 8.93
C LEU A 193 -11.07 12.25 9.85
N GLN A 194 -10.81 12.09 11.14
CA GLN A 194 -10.90 13.16 12.14
C GLN A 194 -9.56 13.85 12.40
N ASP A 195 -8.46 13.33 11.87
CA ASP A 195 -7.13 13.87 12.11
C ASP A 195 -6.99 15.25 11.44
N PRO A 196 -6.56 16.30 12.17
CA PRO A 196 -6.44 17.64 11.61
C PRO A 196 -5.45 17.74 10.45
N SER A 197 -4.35 16.98 10.50
CA SER A 197 -3.36 16.96 9.41
C SER A 197 -3.92 16.27 8.18
N PHE A 198 -4.67 15.17 8.37
CA PHE A 198 -5.34 14.51 7.26
C PHE A 198 -6.35 15.45 6.59
N ARG A 199 -7.21 16.11 7.38
CA ARG A 199 -8.20 17.07 6.85
C ARG A 199 -7.56 18.23 6.11
N ALA A 200 -6.49 18.82 6.65
CA ALA A 200 -5.78 19.90 5.98
C ALA A 200 -5.25 19.49 4.59
N ILE A 201 -4.78 18.25 4.44
CA ILE A 201 -4.38 17.71 3.13
C ILE A 201 -5.60 17.55 2.23
N MET A 202 -6.68 16.91 2.72
CA MET A 202 -7.88 16.69 1.91
C MET A 202 -8.48 18.02 1.43
N ASP A 203 -8.57 19.03 2.30
CA ASP A 203 -9.02 20.39 1.96
C ASP A 203 -8.14 21.02 0.86
N THR A 204 -6.82 20.80 0.89
CA THR A 204 -5.88 21.31 -0.13
C THR A 204 -6.16 20.73 -1.52
N TYR A 205 -6.60 19.47 -1.58
CA TYR A 205 -6.91 18.78 -2.83
C TYR A 205 -8.42 18.73 -3.14
N GLY A 206 -9.25 19.45 -2.37
CA GLY A 206 -10.70 19.55 -2.59
C GLY A 206 -11.48 18.26 -2.33
N CYS A 207 -11.02 17.44 -1.38
CA CYS A 207 -11.60 16.13 -1.03
C CYS A 207 -12.26 16.11 0.35
#